data_AF-A0A3N9UKT4-F1
#
_entry.id   AF-A0A3N9UKT4-F1
#
_cell.length_a   1.000
_cell.length_b   1.000
_cell.length_c   1.000
_cell.angle_alpha   90.00
_cell.angle_beta   90.00
_cell.angle_gamma   90.00
#
_symmetry.space_group_name_H-M   'P 1'
#
loop_
_entity.id
_entity.type
_entity.pdbx_description
1 polymer ?
#
loop_
_entity_poly.entity_id
_entity_poly.type
_entity_poly.pdbx_seq_one_letter_code
_entity_poly.pdbx_strand_id
1 'polypeptide(L)' 'MFDNVDIYLYPVQVEQSSGIEVTYFWEIKVSDINGEIYVSAEEKSFGINIPWVKSEEPNKERAVFALSGICHNRSK' A
#
# COMPACT_ATOMS: atom_id res chain seq x y z
N MET A 1 7.60 -17.04 7.43
CA MET A 1 7.63 -16.63 6.01
C MET A 1 6.18 -16.30 5.64
N PHE A 2 5.91 -15.29 4.82
CA PHE A 2 4.52 -14.98 4.42
C PHE A 2 4.15 -15.96 3.30
N ASP A 3 3.43 -17.02 3.63
CA ASP A 3 3.24 -18.15 2.72
C ASP A 3 2.17 -17.90 1.64
N ASN A 4 1.30 -16.89 1.82
CA ASN A 4 0.29 -16.46 0.85
C ASN A 4 0.16 -14.92 0.84
N VAL A 5 0.97 -14.27 -0.01
CA VAL A 5 0.94 -12.81 -0.21
C VAL A 5 0.08 -12.48 -1.42
N ASP A 6 -1.04 -11.79 -1.18
CA ASP A 6 -1.82 -11.16 -2.23
C ASP A 6 -1.21 -9.80 -2.57
N ILE A 7 -1.12 -9.47 -3.85
CA ILE A 7 -0.48 -8.25 -4.36
C ILE A 7 -1.51 -7.43 -5.14
N TYR A 8 -1.61 -6.15 -4.82
CA TYR A 8 -2.51 -5.18 -5.43
C TYR A 8 -1.70 -4.00 -5.96
N LEU A 9 -1.96 -3.60 -7.20
CA LEU A 9 -1.39 -2.39 -7.78
C LEU A 9 -2.34 -1.21 -7.53
N TYR A 10 -1.83 -0.18 -6.88
CA TYR A 10 -2.59 1.02 -6.53
C TYR A 10 -1.94 2.26 -7.15
N PRO A 11 -2.46 2.76 -8.29
CA PRO A 11 -2.00 4.01 -8.88
C PRO A 11 -2.52 5.18 -8.04
N VAL A 12 -1.62 6.09 -7.69
CA VAL A 12 -1.93 7.33 -6.98
C VAL A 12 -1.59 8.51 -7.86
N GLN A 13 -2.60 9.25 -8.29
CA GLN A 13 -2.41 10.53 -8.97
C GLN A 13 -2.38 11.65 -7.95
N VAL A 14 -1.34 12.49 -8.02
CA VAL A 14 -1.22 13.73 -7.25
C VAL A 14 -0.86 14.88 -8.19
N GLU A 15 -1.41 16.05 -7.90
CA GLU A 15 -0.99 17.30 -8.52
C GLU A 15 0.13 17.89 -7.67
N GLN A 16 1.32 18.05 -8.25
CA GLN A 16 2.42 18.72 -7.56
C GLN A 16 2.22 20.24 -7.56
N SER A 17 2.88 20.96 -6.65
CA SER A 17 2.83 22.43 -6.55
C SER A 17 3.22 23.17 -7.84
N SER A 18 3.88 22.49 -8.77
CA SER A 18 4.23 22.96 -10.11
C SER A 18 3.09 22.92 -11.12
N GLY A 19 1.93 22.34 -10.76
CA GLY A 19 0.81 22.05 -11.67
C GLY A 19 1.03 20.80 -12.54
N ILE A 20 2.08 20.02 -12.27
CA ILE A 20 2.35 18.76 -12.98
C ILE A 20 1.64 17.62 -12.25
N GLU A 21 0.86 16.83 -12.99
CA GLU A 21 0.30 15.59 -12.51
C GLU A 21 1.35 14.48 -12.53
N VAL A 22 1.57 13.85 -11.37
CA VAL A 22 2.48 12.71 -11.23
C VAL A 22 1.67 11.50 -10.77
N THR A 23 1.89 10.36 -11.41
CA THR A 23 1.29 9.08 -11.01
C THR A 23 2.33 8.22 -10.32
N TYR A 24 2.10 7.89 -9.05
CA TYR A 24 2.90 6.95 -8.26
C TYR A 24 2.27 5.56 -8.34
N PHE A 25 3.08 4.51 -8.51
CA PHE A 25 2.59 3.14 -8.60
C PHE A 25 3.01 2.37 -7.36
N TRP A 26 2.04 2.13 -6.47
CA TRP A 26 2.25 1.39 -5.25
C TRP A 26 1.89 -0.08 -5.44
N GLU A 27 2.78 -0.96 -5.02
CA GLU A 27 2.56 -2.40 -4.87
C GLU A 27 2.18 -2.68 -3.41
N ILE A 28 0.89 -2.86 -3.16
CA ILE A 28 0.34 -3.19 -1.85
C ILE A 28 0.35 -4.71 -1.69
N LYS A 29 0.98 -5.20 -0.63
CA LYS A 29 1.06 -6.63 -0.29
C LYS A 29 0.25 -6.88 0.97
N VAL A 30 -0.55 -7.93 0.98
CA VAL A 30 -1.31 -8.35 2.16
C VAL A 30 -1.16 -9.86 2.36
N SER A 31 -1.08 -10.29 3.61
CA SER A 31 -1.01 -11.70 3.98
C SER A 31 -1.88 -11.95 5.19
N ASP A 32 -2.46 -13.14 5.28
CA ASP A 32 -3.09 -13.65 6.49
C ASP A 32 -2.13 -14.65 7.13
N ILE A 33 -1.77 -14.43 8.39
CA ILE A 33 -0.98 -15.35 9.21
C ILE A 33 -1.78 -15.64 10.47
N ASN A 34 -2.22 -16.88 10.64
CA ASN A 34 -2.96 -17.32 11.83
C ASN A 34 -4.23 -16.50 12.14
N GLY A 35 -4.92 -15.99 11.11
CA GLY A 35 -6.10 -15.13 11.27
C GLY A 35 -5.76 -13.66 11.55
N GLU A 36 -4.48 -13.28 11.51
CA GLU A 36 -4.03 -11.90 11.59
C GLU A 36 -3.62 -11.40 10.22
N ILE A 37 -4.07 -10.20 9.86
CA ILE A 37 -3.76 -9.59 8.58
C ILE A 37 -2.52 -8.72 8.72
N TYR A 38 -1.56 -8.93 7.85
CA TYR A 38 -0.36 -8.12 7.72
C TYR A 38 -0.37 -7.43 6.37
N VAL A 39 0.13 -6.19 6.33
CA VAL A 39 0.21 -5.38 5.12
C VAL A 39 1.57 -4.74 4.96
N SER A 40 2.02 -4.55 3.73
CA SER A 40 3.17 -3.71 3.36
C SER A 40 2.92 -3.03 2.02
N ALA A 41 3.67 -1.97 1.72
CA ALA A 41 3.59 -1.31 0.42
C ALA A 41 4.96 -0.89 -0.08
N GLU A 42 5.14 -0.85 -1.38
CA GLU A 42 6.35 -0.34 -2.02
C GLU A 42 5.97 0.49 -3.25
N GLU A 43 6.48 1.71 -3.33
CA GLU A 43 6.40 2.55 -4.52
C GLU A 43 7.66 2.35 -5.35
N LYS A 44 7.48 1.88 -6.59
CA LYS A 44 8.59 1.43 -7.44
C LYS A 44 9.44 2.56 -8.04
N SER A 45 8.88 3.75 -8.18
CA SER A 45 9.51 4.85 -8.94
C SER A 45 10.53 5.63 -8.12
N PHE A 46 10.27 5.78 -6.81
CA PHE A 46 11.05 6.59 -5.88
C PHE A 46 11.60 5.77 -4.70
N GLY A 47 11.35 4.46 -4.67
CA GLY A 47 11.89 3.54 -3.67
C GLY A 47 11.31 3.74 -2.26
N ILE A 48 10.13 4.36 -2.15
CA ILE A 48 9.46 4.56 -0.87
C ILE A 48 8.81 3.24 -0.47
N ASN A 49 9.04 2.81 0.78
CA ASN A 49 8.38 1.62 1.30
C ASN A 49 7.63 1.88 2.60
N ILE A 50 6.59 1.08 2.81
CA ILE A 50 5.88 0.89 4.07
C ILE A 50 6.21 -0.55 4.50
N PRO A 51 6.94 -0.75 5.60
CA PRO A 51 7.33 -2.09 6.03
C PRO A 51 6.11 -2.92 6.41
N TRP A 52 6.30 -4.24 6.53
CA TRP A 52 5.25 -5.13 7.03
C TRP A 52 4.80 -4.73 8.43
N VAL A 53 3.51 -4.45 8.55
CA VAL A 53 2.84 -4.13 9.82
C VAL A 53 1.57 -4.94 9.93
N LYS A 54 1.18 -5.25 11.17
CA LYS A 54 -0.12 -5.85 11.46
C LYS A 54 -1.22 -4.83 11.18
N SER A 55 -2.23 -5.22 10.43
CA SER A 55 -3.42 -4.42 10.18
C SER A 55 -4.42 -4.56 11.33
N GLU A 56 -5.11 -3.47 11.65
CA GLU A 56 -6.25 -3.47 12.59
C GLU A 56 -7.58 -3.83 11.89
N GLU A 57 -7.56 -3.95 10.56
CA GLU A 57 -8.76 -4.21 9.77
C GLU A 57 -9.17 -5.70 9.83
N PRO A 58 -10.48 -6.00 9.79
CA PRO A 58 -10.99 -7.35 10.01
C PRO A 58 -10.82 -8.29 8.81
N ASN A 59 -10.46 -7.76 7.64
CA ASN A 59 -10.26 -8.55 6.42
C ASN A 59 -9.23 -7.89 5.47
N LYS A 60 -8.73 -8.67 4.52
CA LYS A 60 -7.69 -8.24 3.56
C LYS A 60 -8.11 -7.05 2.70
N GLU A 61 -9.34 -7.03 2.19
CA GLU A 61 -9.82 -5.91 1.35
C GLU A 61 -9.82 -4.58 2.12
N ARG A 62 -10.33 -4.58 3.35
CA ARG A 62 -10.31 -3.39 4.21
C ARG A 62 -8.90 -2.98 4.57
N ALA A 63 -8.01 -3.93 4.84
CA ALA A 63 -6.60 -3.67 5.10
C ALA A 63 -5.90 -3.02 3.89
N VAL A 64 -6.19 -3.48 2.67
CA VAL A 64 -5.72 -2.89 1.42
C VAL A 64 -6.25 -1.46 1.26
N PHE A 65 -7.53 -1.23 1.51
CA PHE A 65 -8.14 0.11 1.43
C PHE A 65 -7.56 1.09 2.47
N ALA A 66 -7.33 0.64 3.70
CA ALA A 66 -6.69 1.46 4.72
C ALA A 66 -5.25 1.83 4.31
N LEU A 67 -4.48 0.84 3.82
CA LEU A 67 -3.10 1.07 3.39
C LEU A 67 -3.01 1.94 2.14
N SER A 68 -3.97 1.85 1.22
CA SER A 68 -4.02 2.69 0.02
C SER A 68 -4.20 4.18 0.36
N GLY A 69 -4.96 4.50 1.42
CA GLY A 69 -5.04 5.86 1.98
C GLY A 69 -3.70 6.37 2.51
N ILE A 70 -2.90 5.51 3.15
CA ILE A 70 -1.55 5.84 3.60
C ILE A 70 -0.61 6.09 2.41
N CYS A 71 -0.69 5.24 1.37
CA CYS A 71 0.07 5.41 0.14
C CYS A 71 -0.25 6.75 -0.54
N HIS A 72 -1.54 7.12 -0.59
CA HIS A 72 -1.98 8.42 -1.12
C HIS A 72 -1.37 9.58 -0.34
N ASN A 73 -1.39 9.54 0.99
CA ASN A 73 -0.80 10.58 1.83
C ASN A 73 0.74 10.68 1.70
N ARG A 74 1.43 9.55 1.48
CA ARG A 74 2.88 9.53 1.24
C ARG A 74 3.31 10.01 -0.15
N SER A 75 2.36 10.08 -1.08
CA SER A 75 2.61 10.52 -2.46
C SER A 75 2.40 12.04 -2.64
N LYS A 76 1.87 12.73 -1.62
CA LYS A 76 1.71 14.20 -1.60
C LYS A 76 2.98 14.89 -1.14
#